data_AF-A0A4Y2G7X4-F1
#
_entry.id   AF-A0A4Y2G7X4-F1
#
_cell.length_a   1.000
_cell.length_b   1.000
_cell.length_c   1.000
_cell.angle_alpha   90.00
_cell.angle_beta   90.00
_cell.angle_gamma   90.00
#
_symmetry.space_group_name_H-M   'P 1'
#
loop_
_entity.id
_entity.type
_entity.pdbx_description
1 polymer ?
#
loop_
_entity_poly.entity_id
_entity_poly.type
_entity_poly.pdbx_seq_one_letter_code
_entity_poly.pdbx_strand_id
1 'polypeptide(L)'
;MKIYEDSGIIIRCCEEPFAMIIVTPIIKRAHNLKSSGEIVFVDSTSSSCDTDNHSIAFMLCPCSAGAVHLAVITTKGHTEHSYVKGFQPLQEALEKLFNNKAHPEILITDD
;
A
#
# COMPACT_ATOMS: atom_id res chain seq x y z
N MET A 1 5.46 8.63 -16.98
CA MET A 1 5.78 7.36 -16.28
C MET A 1 7.28 7.08 -16.22
N LYS A 2 8.03 7.17 -17.35
CA LYS A 2 9.49 6.95 -17.41
C LYS A 2 10.31 7.58 -16.28
N ILE A 3 10.09 8.85 -15.95
CA ILE A 3 10.86 9.56 -14.90
C ILE A 3 10.78 8.85 -13.53
N TYR A 4 9.60 8.31 -13.18
CA TYR A 4 9.41 7.56 -11.92
C TYR A 4 10.06 6.18 -11.99
N GLU A 5 9.94 5.50 -13.12
CA GLU A 5 10.56 4.19 -13.35
C GLU A 5 12.08 4.27 -13.34
N ASP A 6 12.66 5.32 -13.95
CA ASP A 6 14.09 5.63 -13.94
C ASP A 6 14.61 5.87 -12.50
N SER A 7 13.73 6.35 -11.61
CA SER A 7 14.00 6.51 -10.18
C SER A 7 13.69 5.25 -9.35
N GLY A 8 13.33 4.14 -9.99
CA GLY A 8 12.97 2.87 -9.37
C GLY A 8 11.61 2.85 -8.67
N ILE A 9 10.78 3.87 -8.90
CA ILE A 9 9.41 3.99 -8.38
C ILE A 9 8.45 3.27 -9.33
N ILE A 10 7.61 2.41 -8.78
CA ILE A 10 6.55 1.72 -9.53
C ILE A 10 5.23 2.40 -9.21
N ILE A 11 4.50 2.77 -10.26
CA ILE A 11 3.12 3.22 -10.17
C ILE A 11 2.28 2.21 -10.96
N ARG A 12 1.19 1.74 -10.38
CA ARG A 12 0.21 0.87 -11.05
C ARG A 12 -1.18 1.41 -10.80
N CYS A 13 -2.01 1.37 -11.83
CA CYS A 13 -3.40 1.82 -11.78
C CYS A 13 -4.31 0.71 -12.31
N CYS A 14 -5.51 0.62 -11.74
CA CYS A 14 -6.64 -0.19 -12.18
C CYS A 14 -7.87 0.73 -12.20
N GLU A 15 -8.77 0.62 -13.18
CA GLU A 15 -9.87 1.58 -13.34
C GLU A 15 -11.25 1.06 -12.86
N GLU A 16 -11.41 -0.24 -12.64
CA GLU A 16 -12.71 -0.88 -12.41
C GLU A 16 -12.72 -1.78 -11.15
N PRO A 17 -13.07 -1.23 -9.97
CA PRO A 17 -13.11 0.19 -9.59
C PRO A 17 -11.70 0.81 -9.54
N PHE A 18 -11.63 2.14 -9.56
CA PHE A 18 -10.35 2.84 -9.54
C PHE A 18 -9.51 2.47 -8.31
N ALA A 19 -8.27 2.08 -8.58
CA ALA A 19 -7.24 1.81 -7.61
C ALA A 19 -5.87 2.24 -8.16
N MET A 20 -5.04 2.85 -7.33
CA MET A 20 -3.65 3.18 -7.65
C MET A 20 -2.76 2.78 -6.50
N ILE A 21 -1.56 2.31 -6.82
CA ILE A 21 -0.50 2.12 -5.85
C ILE A 21 0.76 2.89 -6.24
N ILE A 22 1.50 3.31 -5.22
CA ILE A 22 2.82 3.90 -5.38
C ILE A 22 3.81 3.08 -4.55
N VAL A 23 4.83 2.53 -5.21
CA VAL A 23 5.86 1.71 -4.58
C VAL A 23 7.22 2.34 -4.84
N THR A 24 7.78 2.94 -3.79
CA THR A 24 9.12 3.55 -3.81
C THR A 24 10.20 2.52 -3.48
N PRO A 25 11.50 2.83 -3.72
CA PRO A 25 12.59 1.97 -3.27
C PRO A 25 12.61 1.70 -1.76
N ILE A 26 12.10 2.61 -0.93
CA ILE A 26 11.97 2.40 0.52
C ILE A 26 10.89 1.36 0.81
N ILE A 27 9.73 1.45 0.16
CA ILE A 27 8.64 0.47 0.29
C ILE A 27 9.12 -0.95 -0.10
N LYS A 28 9.84 -1.07 -1.21
CA LYS A 28 10.45 -2.35 -1.65
C LYS A 28 11.34 -2.97 -0.58
N ARG A 29 12.15 -2.14 0.11
CA ARG A 29 13.04 -2.62 1.18
C ARG A 29 12.28 -2.94 2.46
N ALA A 30 11.25 -2.17 2.79
CA ALA A 30 10.44 -2.37 3.99
C ALA A 30 9.76 -3.75 4.02
N HIS A 31 9.36 -4.29 2.87
CA HIS A 31 8.85 -5.67 2.78
C HIS A 31 9.87 -6.77 3.12
N ASN A 32 11.17 -6.47 3.25
CA ASN A 32 12.16 -7.42 3.75
C ASN A 32 12.38 -7.35 5.26
N LEU A 33 11.71 -6.42 5.96
CA LEU A 33 11.76 -6.34 7.42
C LEU A 33 10.90 -7.44 8.03
N LYS A 34 11.40 -8.11 9.06
CA LYS A 34 10.64 -9.13 9.81
C LYS A 34 9.28 -8.60 10.27
N SER A 35 9.26 -7.37 10.80
CA SER A 35 8.07 -6.69 11.28
C SER A 35 6.98 -6.52 10.22
N SER A 36 7.34 -6.42 8.92
CA SER A 36 6.36 -6.34 7.84
C SER A 36 5.48 -7.58 7.74
N GLY A 37 5.98 -8.75 8.15
CA GLY A 37 5.20 -9.98 8.22
C GLY A 37 4.64 -10.30 9.61
N GLU A 38 4.83 -9.43 10.60
CA GLU A 38 4.33 -9.62 11.97
C GLU A 38 3.15 -8.69 12.23
N ILE A 39 3.34 -7.39 12.04
CA ILE A 39 2.33 -6.38 12.37
C ILE A 39 2.34 -5.25 11.35
N VAL A 40 1.14 -4.93 10.85
CA VAL A 40 0.91 -3.86 9.89
C VAL A 40 -0.20 -2.96 10.40
N PHE A 41 0.07 -1.66 10.39
CA PHE A 41 -0.90 -0.62 10.66
C PHE A 41 -1.41 -0.08 9.32
N VAL A 42 -2.72 0.16 9.24
CA VAL A 42 -3.36 0.77 8.07
C VAL A 42 -4.06 2.02 8.55
N ASP A 43 -3.49 3.16 8.18
CA ASP A 43 -4.07 4.49 8.41
C ASP A 43 -4.79 4.92 7.13
N SER A 44 -6.10 5.12 7.21
CA SER A 44 -6.93 5.47 6.06
C SER A 44 -7.44 6.89 6.18
N THR A 45 -7.10 7.72 5.21
CA THR A 45 -7.60 9.08 5.12
C THR A 45 -8.71 9.17 4.08
N SER A 46 -9.87 9.68 4.47
CA SER A 46 -10.90 10.08 3.54
C SER A 46 -10.47 11.39 2.87
N SER A 47 -10.28 11.39 1.55
CA SER A 47 -10.00 12.62 0.82
C SER A 47 -11.31 13.38 0.59
N SER A 48 -11.44 14.56 1.19
CA SER A 48 -12.48 15.54 0.81
C SER A 48 -12.07 16.38 -0.40
N CYS A 49 -10.96 16.03 -1.04
CA CYS A 49 -10.27 16.82 -2.05
C CYS A 49 -10.66 16.43 -3.49
N ASP A 50 -11.51 15.43 -3.67
CA ASP A 50 -12.07 15.08 -4.98
C ASP A 50 -13.57 14.82 -4.92
N THR A 51 -14.21 14.95 -6.08
CA THR A 51 -15.65 14.76 -6.24
C THR A 51 -16.04 13.29 -6.28
N ASP A 52 -15.06 12.40 -6.43
CA ASP A 52 -15.22 10.95 -6.61
C ASP A 52 -15.07 10.15 -5.31
N ASN A 53 -14.82 10.84 -4.19
CA ASN A 53 -14.68 10.27 -2.85
C ASN A 53 -13.56 9.21 -2.80
N HIS A 54 -12.39 9.50 -3.37
CA HIS A 54 -11.24 8.59 -3.23
C HIS A 54 -10.73 8.58 -1.78
N SER A 55 -10.19 7.43 -1.41
CA SER A 55 -9.51 7.20 -0.14
C SER A 55 -8.02 7.01 -0.40
N ILE A 56 -7.18 7.46 0.53
CA ILE A 56 -5.76 7.10 0.56
C ILE A 56 -5.51 6.31 1.84
N ALA A 57 -5.06 5.06 1.68
CA ALA A 57 -4.62 4.21 2.77
C ALA A 57 -3.10 4.04 2.77
N PHE A 58 -2.50 4.28 3.92
CA PHE A 58 -1.09 4.08 4.20
C PHE A 58 -0.93 2.80 4.99
N MET A 59 -0.22 1.82 4.41
CA MET A 59 0.20 0.63 5.15
C MET A 59 1.58 0.87 5.75
N LEU A 60 1.74 0.59 7.04
CA LEU A 60 2.95 0.86 7.80
C LEU A 60 3.35 -0.38 8.60
N CYS A 61 4.65 -0.63 8.75
CA CYS A 61 5.15 -1.57 9.75
C CYS A 61 6.13 -0.87 10.71
N PRO A 62 6.25 -1.34 11.95
CA PRO A 62 7.19 -0.77 12.90
C PRO A 62 8.63 -1.07 12.46
N CYS A 63 9.50 -0.11 12.70
CA CYS A 63 10.94 -0.25 12.47
C CYS A 63 11.72 0.49 13.57
N SER A 64 13.05 0.38 13.56
CA SER A 64 13.90 1.07 14.56
C SER A 64 13.78 2.60 14.54
N ALA A 65 13.27 3.18 13.45
CA ALA A 65 13.03 4.61 13.29
C ALA A 65 11.56 5.02 13.57
N GLY A 66 10.75 4.12 14.14
CA GLY A 66 9.31 4.33 14.36
C GLY A 66 8.49 3.44 13.45
N ALA A 67 8.09 3.95 12.28
CA ALA A 67 7.33 3.20 11.29
C ALA A 67 7.80 3.51 9.85
N VAL A 68 7.65 2.54 8.96
CA VAL A 68 7.98 2.68 7.54
C VAL A 68 6.82 2.18 6.66
N HIS A 69 6.64 2.82 5.51
CA HIS A 69 5.57 2.48 4.57
C HIS A 69 5.82 1.13 3.88
N LEU A 70 4.76 0.33 3.80
CA LEU A 70 4.65 -0.89 3.00
C LEU A 70 3.80 -0.68 1.75
N ALA A 71 2.87 0.27 1.75
CA ALA A 71 2.13 0.66 0.55
C ALA A 71 1.48 2.02 0.76
N VAL A 72 1.29 2.74 -0.36
CA VAL A 72 0.34 3.85 -0.45
C VAL A 72 -0.68 3.43 -1.49
N ILE A 73 -1.93 3.27 -1.07
CA ILE A 73 -3.02 2.75 -1.89
C ILE A 73 -4.08 3.83 -2.00
N THR A 74 -4.41 4.24 -3.21
CA THR A 74 -5.55 5.10 -3.49
C THR A 74 -6.67 4.26 -4.05
N THR A 75 -7.88 4.37 -3.50
CA THR A 75 -9.04 3.58 -3.93
C THR A 75 -10.27 4.45 -4.10
N LYS A 76 -11.24 4.01 -4.90
CA LYS A 76 -12.57 4.64 -4.95
C LYS A 76 -13.35 4.32 -3.66
N GLY A 77 -13.32 5.22 -2.68
CA GLY A 77 -13.95 5.07 -1.37
C GLY A 77 -13.32 4.00 -0.47
N HIS A 78 -14.04 3.65 0.60
CA HIS A 78 -13.59 2.79 1.71
C HIS A 78 -14.29 1.42 1.77
N THR A 79 -14.78 0.90 0.64
CA THR A 79 -15.45 -0.42 0.64
C THR A 79 -14.42 -1.54 0.64
N GLU A 80 -14.77 -2.71 1.19
CA GLU A 80 -13.95 -3.92 1.09
C GLU A 80 -13.57 -4.23 -0.37
N HIS A 81 -14.54 -4.12 -1.28
CA HIS A 81 -14.33 -4.32 -2.71
C HIS A 81 -13.25 -3.37 -3.28
N SER A 82 -13.28 -2.09 -2.87
CA SER A 82 -12.30 -1.09 -3.27
C SER A 82 -10.89 -1.44 -2.75
N TYR A 83 -10.78 -1.91 -1.49
CA TYR A 83 -9.49 -2.30 -0.91
C TYR A 83 -8.92 -3.57 -1.54
N VAL A 84 -9.73 -4.61 -1.76
CA VAL A 84 -9.32 -5.84 -2.46
C VAL A 84 -8.73 -5.49 -3.84
N LYS A 85 -9.38 -4.55 -4.54
CA LYS A 85 -8.91 -4.03 -5.82
C LYS A 85 -7.64 -3.20 -5.69
N GLY A 86 -7.48 -2.44 -4.61
CA GLY A 86 -6.25 -1.72 -4.26
C GLY A 86 -5.05 -2.63 -4.00
N PHE A 87 -5.25 -3.80 -3.40
CA PHE A 87 -4.18 -4.74 -3.09
C PHE A 87 -3.70 -5.55 -4.31
N GLN A 88 -4.55 -5.79 -5.31
CA GLN A 88 -4.17 -6.56 -6.49
C GLN A 88 -2.95 -5.96 -7.23
N PRO A 89 -2.92 -4.65 -7.56
CA PRO A 89 -1.72 -4.01 -8.13
C PRO A 89 -0.46 -4.15 -7.28
N LEU A 90 -0.57 -4.22 -5.94
CA LEU A 90 0.58 -4.40 -5.05
C LEU A 90 1.20 -5.77 -5.19
N GLN A 91 0.38 -6.81 -5.32
CA GLN A 91 0.82 -8.17 -5.60
C GLN A 91 1.49 -8.30 -6.97
N GLU A 92 1.02 -7.56 -7.97
CA GLU A 92 1.63 -7.51 -9.30
C GLU A 92 2.93 -6.70 -9.32
N ALA A 93 3.08 -5.72 -8.43
CA ALA A 93 4.26 -4.85 -8.39
C ALA A 93 5.45 -5.46 -7.63
N LEU A 94 5.23 -6.41 -6.74
CA LEU A 94 6.24 -6.96 -5.83
C LEU A 94 6.16 -8.48 -5.75
N GLU A 95 7.27 -9.15 -6.07
CA GLU A 95 7.37 -10.62 -5.94
C GLU A 95 7.39 -11.11 -4.48
N LYS A 96 7.93 -10.27 -3.58
CA LYS A 96 8.17 -10.61 -2.17
C LYS A 96 7.46 -9.62 -1.28
N LEU A 97 6.33 -10.07 -0.71
CA LEU A 97 5.51 -9.27 0.19
C LEU A 97 5.63 -9.79 1.64
N PHE A 98 5.56 -8.85 2.58
CA PHE A 98 5.48 -9.10 4.03
C PHE A 98 6.51 -10.11 4.54
N ASN A 99 7.79 -9.88 4.25
CA ASN A 99 8.90 -10.77 4.56
C ASN A 99 8.73 -12.20 4.02
N ASN A 100 8.25 -12.31 2.78
CA ASN A 100 7.91 -13.56 2.09
C ASN A 100 6.77 -14.37 2.73
N LYS A 101 5.98 -13.79 3.64
CA LYS A 101 4.79 -14.46 4.20
C LYS A 101 3.53 -14.24 3.37
N ALA A 102 3.58 -13.38 2.35
CA ALA A 102 2.44 -12.96 1.51
C ALA A 102 1.32 -12.20 2.25
N HIS A 103 1.20 -12.32 3.57
CA HIS A 103 0.31 -11.54 4.44
C HIS A 103 0.98 -11.26 5.80
N PRO A 104 0.57 -10.21 6.53
CA PRO A 104 0.96 -10.02 7.91
C PRO A 104 0.19 -10.95 8.86
N GLU A 105 0.74 -11.17 10.06
CA GLU A 105 0.04 -11.93 11.13
C GLU A 105 -1.02 -11.07 11.82
N ILE A 106 -0.73 -9.78 12.02
CA ILE A 106 -1.62 -8.81 12.64
C ILE A 106 -1.79 -7.63 11.70
N LEU A 107 -3.05 -7.28 11.42
CA LEU A 107 -3.44 -6.08 10.71
C LEU A 107 -4.25 -5.20 11.67
N ILE A 108 -3.83 -3.95 11.85
CA ILE A 108 -4.47 -2.96 12.72
C ILE A 108 -5.00 -1.83 11.85
N THR A 109 -6.28 -1.51 11.99
CA THR A 109 -6.97 -0.39 11.35
C THR A 109 -7.43 0.62 12.41
N ASP A 110 -7.73 1.84 12.01
CA ASP A 110 -8.18 2.91 12.93
C ASP A 110 -9.53 2.61 13.61
N ASP A 111 -10.44 1.95 12.88
CA ASP A 111 -11.80 1.57 13.32
C ASP A 111 -12.03 0.05 13.20
#